data_AF-A0A1B6HPA4-F1
#
_entry.id   AF-A0A1B6HPA4-F1
#
_cell.length_a   1.000
_cell.length_b   1.000
_cell.length_c   1.000
_cell.angle_alpha   90.00
_cell.angle_beta   90.00
_cell.angle_gamma   90.00
#
_symmetry.space_group_name_H-M   'P 1'
#
loop_
_entity.id
_entity.type
_entity.pdbx_description
1 polymer ?
#
loop_
_entity_poly.entity_id
_entity_poly.type
_entity_poly.pdbx_seq_one_letter_code
_entity_poly.pdbx_strand_id
1 'polypeptide(L)'
;MATNDLWKDCAGWLTKCGVLRPDHKANWPDACLSDLAYTLRDGVLLCNLLNTIEKGCFDLKDVNQKPQMAQFLCLRNIKTFLQVCQDVFGLKESDLFEPSMLFDLTDFYRVLYTLSKLSNCPKVLKKNIPGFSIHKPRTSSQEDIYRNLNASCGGSAISPHLDPTWMQFTIKCPRFDELDEDIYEDLCYVTFSSELPTASHSLEKRDYVINELVETEKNYVDVLATLQRCFMRPLGSILKDEDNRIIFMGIKELCEIHAGFHSQLRKVVAPGSSARLSEVFLNWREKF
;
A
#
# COMPACT_ATOMS: atom_id res chain seq x y z
N MET A 1 -5.97 31.86 23.42
CA MET A 1 -4.74 31.07 23.60
C MET A 1 -4.65 30.12 22.44
N ALA A 2 -3.65 30.27 21.57
CA ALA A 2 -3.51 29.43 20.38
C ALA A 2 -3.44 27.96 20.80
N THR A 3 -4.37 27.13 20.34
CA THR A 3 -4.21 25.69 20.31
C THR A 3 -2.96 25.43 19.48
N ASN A 4 -1.86 25.00 20.12
CA ASN A 4 -0.69 24.52 19.40
C ASN A 4 -1.11 23.23 18.69
N ASP A 5 -1.55 23.39 17.45
CA ASP A 5 -1.95 22.28 16.59
C ASP A 5 -0.67 21.56 16.15
N LEU A 6 -0.21 20.59 16.95
CA LEU A 6 1.03 19.82 16.73
C LEU A 6 1.15 19.27 15.30
N TRP A 7 0.01 18.95 14.70
CA TRP A 7 -0.07 18.47 13.33
C TRP A 7 0.23 19.55 12.29
N LYS A 8 -0.05 20.83 12.56
CA LYS A 8 0.32 21.96 11.69
C LYS A 8 1.83 22.17 11.68
N ASP A 9 2.50 22.00 12.81
CA ASP A 9 3.97 22.03 12.86
C ASP A 9 4.58 20.91 12.00
N CYS A 10 3.97 19.72 12.05
CA CYS A 10 4.35 18.61 11.19
C CYS A 10 4.11 18.91 9.70
N ALA A 11 2.93 19.40 9.32
CA ALA A 11 2.61 19.77 7.93
C ALA A 11 3.56 20.87 7.39
N GLY A 12 3.86 21.87 8.22
CA GLY A 12 4.83 22.91 7.91
C GLY A 12 6.25 22.36 7.73
N TRP A 13 6.66 21.39 8.55
CA TRP A 13 7.95 20.72 8.38
C TRP A 13 8.02 19.87 7.10
N LEU A 14 6.98 19.09 6.79
CA LEU A 14 6.89 18.32 5.54
C LEU A 14 6.97 19.22 4.30
N THR A 15 6.39 20.43 4.39
CA THR A 15 6.48 21.45 3.34
C THR A 15 7.92 21.97 3.19
N LYS A 16 8.62 22.24 4.31
CA LYS A 16 10.04 22.63 4.29
C LYS A 16 10.96 21.53 3.74
N CYS A 17 10.61 20.27 3.96
CA CYS A 17 11.29 19.11 3.36
C CYS A 17 11.03 18.96 1.86
N GLY A 18 10.08 19.69 1.28
CA GLY A 18 9.76 19.66 -0.14
C GLY A 18 8.91 18.45 -0.59
N VAL A 19 8.38 17.67 0.35
CA VAL A 19 7.49 16.53 0.03
C VAL A 19 6.02 16.87 0.04
N LEU A 20 5.65 17.95 0.74
CA LEU A 20 4.30 18.51 0.70
C LEU A 20 4.34 19.86 -0.02
N ARG A 21 3.41 20.09 -0.94
CA ARG A 21 3.36 21.37 -1.65
C ARG A 21 2.78 22.46 -0.74
N PRO A 22 3.22 23.73 -0.88
CA PRO A 22 2.66 24.84 -0.09
C PRO A 22 1.14 25.04 -0.28
N ASP A 23 0.61 24.72 -1.47
CA ASP A 23 -0.79 24.84 -1.84
C ASP A 23 -1.65 23.61 -1.46
N HIS A 24 -1.06 22.58 -0.86
CA HIS A 24 -1.76 21.35 -0.48
C HIS A 24 -2.84 21.60 0.58
N LYS A 25 -3.97 20.85 0.51
CA LYS A 25 -5.12 20.98 1.43
C LYS A 25 -4.71 20.99 2.90
N ALA A 26 -3.79 20.12 3.29
CA ALA A 26 -3.27 20.03 4.67
C ALA A 26 -2.61 21.32 5.20
N ASN A 27 -2.27 22.27 4.33
CA ASN A 27 -1.71 23.58 4.70
C ASN A 27 -2.75 24.71 4.73
N TRP A 28 -4.02 24.44 4.40
CA TRP A 28 -5.05 25.47 4.36
C TRP A 28 -5.45 25.93 5.77
N PRO A 29 -5.94 27.18 5.95
CA PRO A 29 -6.34 27.69 7.26
C PRO A 29 -7.47 26.90 7.94
N ASP A 30 -8.35 26.30 7.13
CA ASP A 30 -9.52 25.50 7.52
C ASP A 30 -9.23 24.00 7.56
N ALA A 31 -7.99 23.58 7.28
CA ALA A 31 -7.60 22.18 7.31
C ALA A 31 -7.74 21.58 8.70
N CYS A 32 -8.09 20.29 8.74
CA CYS A 32 -8.24 19.53 9.97
C CYS A 32 -7.12 18.48 10.11
N LEU A 33 -7.01 17.91 11.32
CA LEU A 33 -6.06 16.84 11.62
C LEU A 33 -6.19 15.65 10.65
N SER A 34 -7.42 15.29 10.29
CA SER A 34 -7.71 14.19 9.36
C SER A 34 -7.13 14.44 7.97
N ASP A 35 -7.08 15.69 7.49
CA ASP A 35 -6.51 16.01 6.18
C ASP A 35 -5.03 15.60 6.10
N LEU A 36 -4.26 15.91 7.13
CA LEU A 36 -2.87 15.46 7.22
C LEU A 36 -2.80 13.94 7.38
N ALA A 37 -3.63 13.37 8.24
CA ALA A 37 -3.59 11.93 8.52
C ALA A 37 -3.87 11.09 7.27
N TYR A 38 -4.90 11.44 6.48
CA TYR A 38 -5.19 10.79 5.19
C TYR A 38 -4.09 11.01 4.15
N THR A 39 -3.40 12.16 4.19
CA THR A 39 -2.27 12.44 3.29
C THR A 39 -1.08 11.50 3.56
N LEU A 40 -0.89 11.08 4.82
CA LEU A 40 0.22 10.19 5.21
C LEU A 40 -0.17 8.71 5.18
N ARG A 41 -1.47 8.40 5.11
CA ARG A 41 -2.07 7.08 5.41
C ARG A 41 -1.53 5.93 4.57
N ASP A 42 -1.07 6.20 3.36
CA ASP A 42 -0.57 5.16 2.45
C ASP A 42 0.94 4.96 2.48
N GLY A 43 1.64 5.71 3.32
CA GLY A 43 3.09 5.64 3.49
C GLY A 43 3.91 6.20 2.33
N VAL A 44 3.32 6.60 1.19
CA VAL A 44 4.08 7.03 0.01
C VAL A 44 4.84 8.33 0.29
N LEU A 45 4.13 9.31 0.85
CA LEU A 45 4.75 10.60 1.22
C LEU A 45 5.86 10.41 2.26
N LEU A 46 5.66 9.48 3.21
CA LEU A 46 6.64 9.14 4.23
C LEU A 46 7.91 8.52 3.65
N CYS A 47 7.80 7.59 2.70
CA CYS A 47 8.95 7.04 2.00
C CYS A 47 9.67 8.11 1.15
N ASN A 48 8.91 8.94 0.44
CA ASN A 48 9.47 10.02 -0.38
C ASN A 48 10.21 11.07 0.46
N LEU A 49 9.77 11.30 1.70
CA LEU A 49 10.45 12.14 2.67
C LEU A 49 11.85 11.60 2.98
N LEU A 50 11.98 10.31 3.28
CA LEU A 50 13.27 9.70 3.58
C LEU A 50 14.23 9.79 2.39
N ASN A 51 13.76 9.50 1.18
CA ASN A 51 14.58 9.60 -0.04
C ASN A 51 14.99 11.04 -0.37
N THR A 52 14.15 12.03 0.00
CA THR A 52 14.48 13.46 -0.16
C THR A 52 15.58 13.90 0.81
N ILE A 53 15.54 13.39 2.04
CA ILE A 53 16.56 13.70 3.05
C ILE A 53 17.88 12.98 2.73
N GLU A 54 17.84 11.66 2.50
CA GLU A 54 19.00 10.82 2.23
C GLU A 54 18.74 9.97 0.99
N LYS A 55 19.34 10.34 -0.14
CA LYS A 55 19.15 9.61 -1.40
C LYS A 55 19.72 8.19 -1.29
N GLY A 56 18.98 7.20 -1.79
CA GLY A 56 19.43 5.80 -1.80
C GLY A 56 19.38 5.13 -0.43
N CYS A 57 18.58 5.63 0.51
CA CYS A 57 18.37 4.99 1.81
C CYS A 57 17.53 3.69 1.75
N PHE A 58 16.84 3.43 0.64
CA PHE A 58 16.14 2.19 0.30
C PHE A 58 15.99 2.09 -1.23
N ASP A 59 15.63 0.92 -1.77
CA ASP A 59 15.32 0.79 -3.19
C ASP A 59 13.89 1.31 -3.44
N LEU A 60 13.74 2.26 -4.37
CA LEU A 60 12.43 2.82 -4.74
C LEU A 60 11.43 1.75 -5.21
N LYS A 61 11.92 0.57 -5.63
CA LYS A 61 11.09 -0.60 -5.96
C LYS A 61 10.36 -1.19 -4.75
N ASP A 62 10.88 -1.00 -3.55
CA ASP A 62 10.29 -1.53 -2.32
C ASP A 62 9.03 -0.74 -1.90
N VAL A 63 8.79 0.42 -2.53
CA VAL A 63 7.69 1.34 -2.23
C VAL A 63 6.71 1.41 -3.39
N ASN A 64 5.45 1.06 -3.12
CA ASN A 64 4.36 1.26 -4.06
C ASN A 64 3.99 2.74 -4.12
N GLN A 65 4.36 3.43 -5.20
CA GLN A 65 4.00 4.84 -5.39
C GLN A 65 2.50 5.07 -5.62
N LYS A 66 1.75 4.02 -5.92
CA LYS A 66 0.29 4.06 -6.18
C LYS A 66 -0.42 2.91 -5.48
N PRO A 67 -0.51 2.91 -4.15
CA PRO A 67 -1.06 1.78 -3.39
C PRO A 67 -2.59 1.71 -3.44
N GLN A 68 -3.28 2.73 -4.01
CA GLN A 68 -4.75 2.77 -4.17
C GLN A 68 -5.55 2.49 -2.89
N MET A 69 -4.97 2.79 -1.73
CA MET A 69 -5.52 2.43 -0.41
C MET A 69 -5.70 0.91 -0.19
N ALA A 70 -5.08 0.07 -1.01
CA ALA A 70 -4.96 -1.36 -0.72
C ALA A 70 -4.18 -1.52 0.59
N GLN A 71 -4.82 -2.16 1.57
CA GLN A 71 -4.31 -2.23 2.95
C GLN A 71 -2.88 -2.75 2.98
N PHE A 72 -2.60 -3.84 2.27
CA PHE A 72 -1.29 -4.44 2.23
C PHE A 72 -0.22 -3.49 1.66
N LEU A 73 -0.46 -2.86 0.51
CA LEU A 73 0.50 -1.95 -0.12
C LEU A 73 0.78 -0.72 0.76
N CYS A 74 -0.25 -0.17 1.40
CA CYS A 74 -0.09 0.92 2.36
C CYS A 74 0.73 0.46 3.58
N LEU A 75 0.41 -0.69 4.16
CA LEU A 75 1.16 -1.24 5.29
C LEU A 75 2.60 -1.58 4.92
N ARG A 76 2.87 -2.09 3.71
CA ARG A 76 4.22 -2.34 3.19
C ARG A 76 5.02 -1.05 3.10
N ASN A 77 4.46 -0.01 2.50
CA ASN A 77 5.10 1.31 2.45
C ASN A 77 5.41 1.85 3.86
N ILE A 78 4.45 1.76 4.78
CA ILE A 78 4.63 2.22 6.17
C ILE A 78 5.72 1.41 6.88
N LYS A 79 5.72 0.07 6.74
CA LYS A 79 6.76 -0.81 7.30
C LYS A 79 8.14 -0.43 6.74
N THR A 80 8.27 -0.21 5.43
CA THR A 80 9.52 0.26 4.80
C THR A 80 9.98 1.59 5.38
N PHE A 81 9.07 2.56 5.54
CA PHE A 81 9.41 3.83 6.18
C PHE A 81 9.97 3.64 7.60
N LEU A 82 9.32 2.82 8.42
CA LEU A 82 9.73 2.56 9.80
C LEU A 82 11.09 1.85 9.86
N GLN A 83 11.30 0.86 9.01
CA GLN A 83 12.57 0.12 8.92
C GLN A 83 13.73 1.06 8.58
N VAL A 84 13.56 1.91 7.57
CA VAL A 84 14.60 2.88 7.18
C VAL A 84 14.82 3.92 8.27
N CYS A 85 13.77 4.36 8.98
CA CYS A 85 13.91 5.24 10.14
C CYS A 85 14.81 4.62 11.23
N GLN A 86 14.69 3.31 11.47
CA GLN A 86 15.53 2.59 12.42
C GLN A 86 16.96 2.42 11.90
N ASP A 87 17.12 1.79 10.74
CA ASP A 87 18.43 1.34 10.24
C ASP A 87 19.30 2.48 9.73
N VAL A 88 18.69 3.44 9.03
CA VAL A 88 19.42 4.52 8.35
C VAL A 88 19.43 5.79 9.18
N PHE A 89 18.31 6.13 9.83
CA PHE A 89 18.18 7.37 10.60
C PHE A 89 18.45 7.20 12.10
N GLY A 90 18.61 5.95 12.58
CA GLY A 90 19.03 5.65 13.94
C GLY A 90 17.97 5.95 15.00
N LEU A 91 16.69 5.91 14.63
CA LEU A 91 15.60 6.04 15.59
C LEU A 91 15.52 4.77 16.45
N LYS A 92 15.18 4.95 17.72
CA LYS A 92 14.92 3.82 18.63
C LYS A 92 13.55 3.23 18.30
N GLU A 93 13.42 1.92 18.44
CA GLU A 93 12.15 1.21 18.31
C GLU A 93 11.06 1.80 19.22
N SER A 94 11.44 2.20 20.45
CA SER A 94 10.55 2.86 21.40
C SER A 94 10.10 4.27 20.99
N ASP A 95 10.64 4.83 19.91
CA ASP A 95 10.23 6.08 19.32
C ASP A 95 9.37 5.90 18.04
N LEU A 96 9.19 4.66 17.56
CA LEU A 96 8.41 4.34 16.36
C LEU A 96 6.93 4.07 16.69
N PHE A 97 6.06 4.26 15.70
CA PHE A 97 4.65 3.86 15.73
C PHE A 97 4.49 2.48 15.07
N GLU A 98 3.38 1.78 15.37
CA GLU A 98 3.02 0.54 14.67
C GLU A 98 2.26 0.85 13.37
N PRO A 99 2.45 0.11 12.27
CA PRO A 99 1.83 0.42 10.98
C PRO A 99 0.32 0.65 11.02
N SER A 100 -0.41 -0.13 11.83
CA SER A 100 -1.85 0.00 12.04
C SER A 100 -2.25 1.34 12.67
N MET A 101 -1.40 1.96 13.50
CA MET A 101 -1.69 3.26 14.14
C MET A 101 -1.92 4.38 13.12
N LEU A 102 -1.20 4.33 12.00
CA LEU A 102 -1.37 5.25 10.88
C LEU A 102 -2.46 4.77 9.91
N PHE A 103 -2.44 3.48 9.53
CA PHE A 103 -3.37 2.98 8.53
C PHE A 103 -4.82 2.98 9.01
N ASP A 104 -5.07 2.56 10.25
CA ASP A 104 -6.41 2.52 10.86
C ASP A 104 -6.76 3.82 11.60
N LEU A 105 -5.81 4.76 11.67
CA LEU A 105 -5.95 6.08 12.32
C LEU A 105 -6.34 5.96 13.82
N THR A 106 -5.80 4.95 14.50
CA THR A 106 -6.10 4.65 15.91
C THR A 106 -5.27 5.50 16.87
N ASP A 107 -4.01 5.81 16.52
CA ASP A 107 -3.11 6.67 17.32
C ASP A 107 -2.22 7.53 16.41
N PHE A 108 -2.77 8.64 15.94
CA PHE A 108 -2.03 9.57 15.10
C PHE A 108 -1.05 10.44 15.89
N TYR A 109 -1.22 10.55 17.22
CA TYR A 109 -0.26 11.24 18.06
C TYR A 109 1.10 10.52 18.03
N ARG A 110 1.09 9.20 18.09
CA ARG A 110 2.30 8.38 18.00
C ARG A 110 3.03 8.59 16.66
N VAL A 111 2.28 8.74 15.56
CA VAL A 111 2.83 9.06 14.23
C VAL A 111 3.54 10.43 14.25
N LEU A 112 2.88 11.46 14.78
CA LEU A 112 3.47 12.80 14.93
C LEU A 112 4.73 12.78 15.82
N TYR A 113 4.73 11.95 16.86
CA TYR A 113 5.89 11.78 17.75
C TYR A 113 7.09 11.21 17.01
N THR A 114 6.90 10.14 16.24
CA THR A 114 7.96 9.55 15.42
C THR A 114 8.50 10.54 14.39
N LEU A 115 7.63 11.31 13.72
CA LEU A 115 8.05 12.34 12.76
C LEU A 115 8.80 13.48 13.44
N SER A 116 8.43 13.87 14.66
CA SER A 116 9.18 14.85 15.45
C SER A 116 10.59 14.32 15.77
N LYS A 117 10.73 13.05 16.16
CA LYS A 117 12.05 12.43 16.38
C LYS A 117 12.90 12.37 15.12
N LEU A 118 12.30 11.97 14.00
CA LEU A 118 12.95 11.97 12.70
C LEU A 118 13.43 13.38 12.33
N SER A 119 12.58 14.39 12.50
CA SER A 119 12.90 15.79 12.14
C SER A 119 14.09 16.38 12.91
N ASN A 120 14.36 15.86 14.12
CA ASN A 120 15.45 16.31 14.98
C ASN A 120 16.68 15.38 14.93
N CYS A 121 16.68 14.36 14.06
CA CYS A 121 17.82 13.46 13.98
C CYS A 121 19.02 14.17 13.32
N PRO A 122 20.27 13.77 13.63
CA PRO A 122 21.46 14.43 13.10
C PRO A 122 21.54 14.49 11.57
N LYS A 123 20.98 13.49 10.86
CA LYS A 123 20.97 13.47 9.39
C LYS A 123 20.08 14.56 8.80
N VAL A 124 18.90 14.80 9.38
CA VAL A 124 17.99 15.87 8.94
C VAL A 124 18.56 17.25 9.27
N LEU A 125 19.09 17.44 10.47
CA LEU A 125 19.64 18.72 10.90
C LEU A 125 20.83 19.19 10.03
N LYS A 126 21.63 18.24 9.50
CA LYS A 126 22.71 18.55 8.53
C LYS A 126 22.20 19.15 7.22
N LYS A 127 20.92 19.01 6.89
CA LYS A 127 20.29 19.63 5.70
C LYS A 127 19.83 21.07 5.95
N ASN A 128 20.11 21.63 7.14
CA ASN A 128 19.65 22.95 7.57
C ASN A 128 18.12 23.11 7.57
N ILE A 129 17.38 21.99 7.72
CA ILE A 129 15.93 22.00 7.88
C ILE A 129 15.64 21.93 9.38
N PRO A 130 15.10 22.99 10.00
CA PRO A 130 14.78 22.97 11.42
C PRO A 130 13.68 21.95 11.68
N GLY A 131 13.94 21.01 12.59
CA GLY A 131 12.94 20.05 13.05
C GLY A 131 11.81 20.73 13.83
N PHE A 132 10.78 19.95 14.16
CA PHE A 132 9.68 20.39 15.00
C PHE A 132 9.63 19.54 16.27
N SER A 133 9.16 20.13 17.36
CA SER A 133 9.04 19.45 18.66
C SER A 133 7.58 19.28 19.00
N ILE A 134 7.20 18.08 19.42
CA ILE A 134 5.90 17.88 20.04
C ILE A 134 6.06 17.73 21.55
N HIS A 135 5.09 18.25 22.28
CA HIS A 135 4.98 18.05 23.72
C HIS A 135 3.79 17.13 24.00
N LYS A 136 3.91 16.32 25.05
CA LYS A 136 2.78 15.50 25.49
C LYS A 136 1.56 16.39 25.70
N PRO A 137 0.37 15.98 25.22
CA PRO A 137 -0.85 16.73 25.45
C PRO A 137 -1.04 16.90 26.96
N ARG A 138 -1.44 18.10 27.38
CA ARG A 138 -1.50 18.45 28.81
C ARG A 138 -2.78 17.96 29.47
N THR A 139 -3.77 17.55 28.68
CA THR A 139 -5.10 17.14 29.13
C THR A 139 -5.58 15.92 28.36
N SER A 140 -6.41 15.09 29.00
CA SER A 140 -7.05 13.92 28.36
C SER A 140 -7.81 14.33 27.09
N SER A 141 -8.50 15.47 27.12
CA SER A 141 -9.23 16.01 25.97
C SER A 141 -8.36 16.34 24.76
N GLN A 142 -7.08 16.68 24.95
CA GLN A 142 -6.16 16.90 23.83
C GLN A 142 -5.61 15.58 23.31
N GLU A 143 -5.47 14.55 24.15
CA GLU A 143 -5.07 13.21 23.71
C GLU A 143 -6.16 12.55 22.86
N ASP A 144 -7.43 12.78 23.19
CA ASP A 144 -8.59 12.22 22.47
C ASP A 144 -8.71 12.75 21.03
N ILE A 145 -8.22 13.97 20.75
CA ILE A 145 -8.24 14.56 19.39
C ILE A 145 -7.37 13.74 18.43
N TYR A 146 -6.30 13.11 18.91
CA TYR A 146 -5.35 12.36 18.10
C TYR A 146 -5.58 10.83 18.14
N ARG A 147 -6.51 10.37 18.97
CA ARG A 147 -6.90 8.95 19.08
C ARG A 147 -8.22 8.72 18.34
N ASN A 148 -8.31 7.62 17.62
CA ASN A 148 -9.55 7.19 16.94
C ASN A 148 -10.17 8.27 16.03
N LEU A 149 -9.39 8.81 15.08
CA LEU A 149 -9.90 9.76 14.08
C LEU A 149 -11.03 9.15 13.23
N ASN A 150 -11.08 7.83 13.14
CA ASN A 150 -12.14 7.09 12.46
C ASN A 150 -13.52 7.23 13.13
N ALA A 151 -13.57 7.47 14.45
CA ALA A 151 -14.83 7.61 15.20
C ALA A 151 -15.42 9.04 15.12
N SER A 152 -14.60 10.06 14.87
CA SER A 152 -15.02 11.46 14.84
C SER A 152 -15.58 11.91 13.48
N CYS A 153 -15.54 11.05 12.46
CA CYS A 153 -16.03 11.36 11.11
C CYS A 153 -17.55 11.17 10.93
N GLY A 154 -18.33 11.13 12.02
CA GLY A 154 -19.80 11.10 11.98
C GLY A 154 -20.48 12.47 11.91
N GLY A 155 -19.73 13.58 11.93
CA GLY A 155 -20.29 14.90 12.20
C GLY A 155 -19.67 16.05 11.42
N SER A 156 -19.63 15.98 10.09
CA SER A 156 -19.83 17.14 9.20
C SER A 156 -19.73 16.69 7.74
N ALA A 157 -20.82 16.93 7.01
CA ALA A 157 -21.05 16.76 5.58
C ALA A 157 -19.78 16.60 4.71
N ILE A 158 -19.38 15.34 4.48
CA ILE A 158 -18.66 14.93 3.28
C ILE A 158 -19.58 13.98 2.52
N SER A 159 -19.78 14.29 1.24
CA SER A 159 -20.63 13.65 0.24
C SER A 159 -20.75 12.10 0.37
N PRO A 160 -21.94 11.49 0.17
CA PRO A 160 -22.22 10.07 0.46
C PRO A 160 -21.61 9.07 -0.54
N HIS A 161 -20.44 9.34 -1.12
CA HIS A 161 -19.91 8.51 -2.23
C HIS A 161 -18.58 7.79 -2.00
N LEU A 162 -18.05 7.80 -0.78
CA LEU A 162 -16.93 6.95 -0.37
C LEU A 162 -17.26 6.23 0.94
N ASP A 163 -18.31 5.41 0.90
CA ASP A 163 -18.35 4.26 1.79
C ASP A 163 -17.52 3.15 1.12
N PRO A 164 -16.34 2.77 1.63
CA PRO A 164 -15.56 1.68 1.08
C PRO A 164 -16.12 0.34 1.60
N THR A 165 -17.43 0.12 1.47
CA THR A 165 -18.07 -1.17 1.77
C THR A 165 -17.54 -2.30 0.87
N TRP A 166 -16.81 -1.98 -0.20
CA TRP A 166 -16.11 -2.95 -1.04
C TRP A 166 -14.81 -3.49 -0.42
N MET A 167 -14.20 -2.78 0.55
CA MET A 167 -12.97 -3.22 1.23
C MET A 167 -13.21 -4.31 2.29
N GLN A 168 -14.46 -4.67 2.56
CA GLN A 168 -14.82 -5.69 3.54
C GLN A 168 -14.91 -7.11 2.96
N PHE A 169 -14.62 -7.28 1.66
CA PHE A 169 -14.69 -8.57 0.96
C PHE A 169 -13.36 -9.34 0.88
N THR A 170 -12.32 -8.96 1.62
CA THR A 170 -11.17 -9.84 1.81
C THR A 170 -11.60 -11.02 2.68
N ILE A 171 -11.89 -12.16 2.04
CA ILE A 171 -12.11 -13.44 2.72
C ILE A 171 -10.78 -13.79 3.38
N LYS A 172 -10.66 -13.57 4.69
CA LYS A 172 -9.52 -14.08 5.48
C LYS A 172 -9.44 -15.59 5.30
N CYS A 173 -8.44 -16.06 4.57
CA CYS A 173 -8.16 -17.47 4.41
C CYS A 173 -7.45 -17.96 5.70
N PRO A 174 -8.06 -18.79 6.56
CA PRO A 174 -7.56 -19.02 7.92
C PRO A 174 -6.28 -19.89 8.02
N ARG A 175 -5.53 -20.08 6.92
CA ARG A 175 -4.52 -21.13 6.79
C ARG A 175 -3.16 -20.69 6.23
N PHE A 176 -2.95 -19.41 5.94
CA PHE A 176 -1.68 -18.91 5.38
C PHE A 176 -1.11 -17.80 6.27
N ASP A 177 0.20 -17.87 6.53
CA ASP A 177 0.94 -16.84 7.27
C ASP A 177 1.01 -15.55 6.44
N GLU A 178 1.00 -14.38 7.09
CA GLU A 178 1.04 -13.07 6.42
C GLU A 178 2.21 -12.95 5.40
N LEU A 179 3.34 -13.61 5.67
CA LEU A 179 4.53 -13.65 4.79
C LEU A 179 4.30 -14.29 3.40
N ASP A 180 3.36 -15.24 3.28
CA ASP A 180 3.10 -15.94 2.00
C ASP A 180 2.20 -15.11 1.07
N GLU A 181 1.30 -14.29 1.63
CA GLU A 181 0.53 -13.29 0.88
C GLU A 181 1.47 -12.19 0.32
N ASP A 182 2.47 -11.75 1.10
CA ASP A 182 3.46 -10.74 0.68
C ASP A 182 4.17 -11.11 -0.64
N ILE A 183 4.56 -12.38 -0.79
CA ILE A 183 5.27 -12.88 -1.98
C ILE A 183 4.33 -12.96 -3.19
N TYR A 184 3.09 -13.41 -3.00
CA TYR A 184 2.10 -13.49 -4.08
C TYR A 184 1.79 -12.09 -4.63
N GLU A 185 1.60 -11.13 -3.73
CA GLU A 185 1.29 -9.74 -4.08
C GLU A 185 2.48 -9.04 -4.75
N ASP A 186 3.73 -9.28 -4.32
CA ASP A 186 4.93 -8.75 -4.97
C ASP A 186 5.10 -9.23 -6.43
N LEU A 187 4.74 -10.49 -6.70
CA LEU A 187 4.95 -11.12 -7.99
C LEU A 187 3.78 -10.92 -8.97
N CYS A 188 2.54 -10.87 -8.46
CA CYS A 188 1.35 -10.91 -9.29
C CYS A 188 0.64 -9.56 -9.41
N TYR A 189 0.83 -8.64 -8.47
CA TYR A 189 0.11 -7.37 -8.46
C TYR A 189 0.58 -6.43 -9.58
N VAL A 190 -0.37 -5.78 -10.26
CA VAL A 190 -0.10 -4.91 -11.41
C VAL A 190 -0.18 -3.46 -10.94
N THR A 191 0.91 -2.69 -11.11
CA THR A 191 0.86 -1.23 -10.92
C THR A 191 0.16 -0.58 -12.11
N PHE A 192 -1.17 -0.45 -12.06
CA PHE A 192 -1.87 0.36 -13.05
C PHE A 192 -1.47 1.83 -12.92
N SER A 193 -0.88 2.38 -13.98
CA SER A 193 -0.67 3.82 -14.09
C SER A 193 -2.02 4.52 -14.21
N SER A 194 -2.57 4.97 -13.09
CA SER A 194 -3.79 5.77 -13.13
C SER A 194 -3.46 7.25 -13.29
N GLU A 195 -3.78 7.80 -14.45
CA GLU A 195 -4.59 9.01 -14.50
C GLU A 195 -6.02 8.56 -14.19
N LEU A 196 -6.65 9.10 -13.14
CA LEU A 196 -8.06 8.87 -12.84
C LEU A 196 -8.84 10.07 -13.39
N PRO A 197 -9.74 9.89 -14.37
CA PRO A 197 -10.78 10.86 -14.65
C PRO A 197 -11.71 10.94 -13.44
N THR A 198 -11.98 12.16 -13.00
CA THR A 198 -12.96 12.49 -11.97
C THR A 198 -14.31 11.83 -12.26
N ALA A 199 -14.86 11.18 -11.23
CA ALA A 199 -16.09 10.42 -11.21
C ALA A 199 -17.21 10.93 -12.14
N SER A 200 -17.58 10.11 -13.14
CA SER A 200 -18.92 10.15 -13.75
C SER A 200 -19.35 8.91 -14.57
N HIS A 201 -18.58 7.81 -14.60
CA HIS A 201 -18.99 6.60 -15.36
C HIS A 201 -18.78 5.30 -14.58
N SER A 202 -19.86 4.64 -14.13
CA SER A 202 -19.81 3.30 -13.50
C SER A 202 -19.22 2.22 -14.42
N LEU A 203 -19.26 2.45 -15.73
CA LEU A 203 -18.65 1.60 -16.75
C LEU A 203 -17.12 1.60 -16.63
N GLU A 204 -16.49 2.74 -16.37
CA GLU A 204 -15.02 2.84 -16.24
C GLU A 204 -14.49 2.09 -15.02
N LYS A 205 -15.22 2.11 -13.89
CA LYS A 205 -14.87 1.30 -12.71
C LYS A 205 -14.97 -0.19 -12.99
N ARG A 206 -16.00 -0.61 -13.72
CA ARG A 206 -16.18 -2.01 -14.12
C ARG A 206 -15.04 -2.45 -15.04
N ASP A 207 -14.72 -1.64 -16.04
CA ASP A 207 -13.65 -1.94 -16.99
C ASP A 207 -12.29 -1.98 -16.30
N TYR A 208 -12.06 -1.11 -15.33
CA TYR A 208 -10.86 -1.13 -14.47
C TYR A 208 -10.72 -2.48 -13.74
N VAL A 209 -11.75 -2.92 -13.02
CA VAL A 209 -11.72 -4.19 -12.27
C VAL A 209 -11.53 -5.39 -13.20
N ILE A 210 -12.14 -5.36 -14.38
CA ILE A 210 -11.98 -6.42 -15.38
C ILE A 210 -10.54 -6.46 -15.91
N ASN A 211 -9.94 -5.30 -16.20
CA ASN A 211 -8.55 -5.23 -16.65
C ASN A 211 -7.58 -5.66 -15.55
N GLU A 212 -7.85 -5.28 -14.30
CA GLU A 212 -7.06 -5.70 -13.14
C GLU A 212 -7.06 -7.22 -12.99
N LEU A 213 -8.23 -7.86 -13.07
CA LEU A 213 -8.36 -9.32 -13.05
C LEU A 213 -7.55 -9.99 -14.17
N VAL A 214 -7.60 -9.46 -15.39
CA VAL A 214 -6.90 -10.06 -16.55
C VAL A 214 -5.37 -9.93 -16.41
N GLU A 215 -4.88 -8.77 -15.99
CA GLU A 215 -3.44 -8.53 -15.89
C GLU A 215 -2.82 -9.23 -14.66
N THR A 216 -3.54 -9.31 -13.53
CA THR A 216 -3.07 -10.08 -12.36
C THR A 216 -2.95 -11.56 -12.70
N GLU A 217 -3.93 -12.12 -13.41
CA GLU A 217 -3.86 -13.51 -13.90
C GLU A 217 -2.69 -13.72 -14.87
N LYS A 218 -2.44 -12.75 -15.77
CA LYS A 218 -1.29 -12.80 -16.68
C LYS A 218 0.03 -12.86 -15.93
N ASN A 219 0.21 -11.98 -14.94
CA ASN A 219 1.42 -11.98 -14.13
C ASN A 219 1.61 -13.31 -13.40
N TYR A 220 0.53 -13.87 -12.84
CA TYR A 220 0.57 -15.17 -12.20
C TYR A 220 1.04 -16.28 -13.17
N VAL A 221 0.50 -16.30 -14.39
CA VAL A 221 0.94 -17.23 -15.45
C VAL A 221 2.42 -17.03 -15.80
N ASP A 222 2.89 -15.79 -15.90
CA ASP A 222 4.29 -15.48 -16.21
C ASP A 222 5.26 -15.94 -15.10
N VAL A 223 4.84 -15.84 -13.84
CA VAL A 223 5.57 -16.38 -12.68
C VAL A 223 5.67 -17.90 -12.77
N LEU A 224 4.56 -18.60 -13.01
CA LEU A 224 4.56 -20.06 -13.20
C LEU A 224 5.45 -20.50 -14.38
N ALA A 225 5.39 -19.77 -15.50
CA ALA A 225 6.24 -20.02 -16.65
C ALA A 225 7.73 -19.79 -16.32
N THR A 226 8.03 -18.78 -15.51
CA THR A 226 9.39 -18.49 -15.03
C THR A 226 9.90 -19.58 -14.09
N LEU A 227 9.08 -20.06 -13.15
CA LEU A 227 9.41 -21.20 -12.29
C LEU A 227 9.77 -22.43 -13.13
N GLN A 228 8.99 -22.74 -14.16
CA GLN A 228 9.29 -23.85 -15.05
C GLN A 228 10.60 -23.65 -15.83
N ARG A 229 10.76 -22.50 -16.45
CA ARG A 229 11.88 -22.22 -17.36
C ARG A 229 13.21 -22.07 -16.63
N CYS A 230 13.21 -21.37 -15.50
CA CYS A 230 14.42 -20.99 -14.78
C CYS A 230 14.81 -21.97 -13.67
N PHE A 231 13.86 -22.76 -13.14
CA PHE A 231 14.13 -23.66 -12.02
C PHE A 231 13.83 -25.12 -12.37
N MET A 232 12.58 -25.45 -12.70
CA MET A 232 12.17 -26.85 -12.91
C MET A 232 12.96 -27.55 -14.03
N ARG A 233 13.12 -26.91 -15.19
CA ARG A 233 13.86 -27.49 -16.33
C ARG A 233 15.37 -27.59 -16.06
N PRO A 234 16.07 -26.53 -15.60
CA PRO A 234 17.50 -26.63 -15.31
C PRO A 234 17.81 -27.66 -14.21
N LEU A 235 17.02 -27.66 -13.12
CA LEU A 235 17.21 -28.61 -12.02
C LEU A 235 16.84 -30.04 -12.41
N GLY A 236 16.01 -30.26 -13.43
CA GLY A 236 15.68 -31.60 -13.91
C GLY A 236 16.87 -32.38 -14.50
N SER A 237 17.95 -31.70 -14.90
CA SER A 237 19.19 -32.39 -15.29
C SER A 237 20.11 -32.73 -14.10
N ILE A 238 19.81 -32.23 -12.91
CA ILE A 238 20.67 -32.31 -11.71
C ILE A 238 20.03 -33.19 -10.63
N LEU A 239 18.72 -33.02 -10.41
CA LEU A 239 17.94 -33.74 -9.41
C LEU A 239 17.46 -35.09 -9.95
N LYS A 240 17.22 -36.03 -9.04
CA LYS A 240 16.48 -37.25 -9.38
C LYS A 240 15.05 -36.89 -9.75
N ASP A 241 14.45 -37.68 -10.64
CA ASP A 241 13.07 -37.46 -11.07
C ASP A 241 12.08 -37.43 -9.90
N GLU A 242 12.31 -38.23 -8.86
CA GLU A 242 11.45 -38.27 -7.67
C GLU A 242 11.53 -36.98 -6.85
N ASP A 243 12.74 -36.49 -6.57
CA ASP A 243 12.94 -35.21 -5.87
C ASP A 243 12.36 -34.04 -6.67
N ASN A 244 12.55 -34.05 -7.99
CA ASN A 244 11.99 -33.03 -8.89
C ASN A 244 10.46 -33.01 -8.84
N ARG A 245 9.81 -34.19 -8.84
CA ARG A 245 8.34 -34.31 -8.72
C ARG A 245 7.83 -33.81 -7.37
N ILE A 246 8.58 -34.07 -6.29
CA ILE A 246 8.21 -33.61 -4.93
C ILE A 246 8.32 -32.08 -4.84
N ILE A 247 9.43 -31.50 -5.33
CA ILE A 247 9.71 -30.06 -5.22
C ILE A 247 8.77 -29.23 -6.11
N PHE A 248 8.53 -29.64 -7.36
CA PHE A 248 7.75 -28.89 -8.35
C PHE A 248 6.34 -29.44 -8.57
N MET A 249 5.83 -30.19 -7.61
CA MET A 249 4.55 -30.89 -7.67
C MET A 249 3.43 -30.02 -8.28
N GLY A 250 2.86 -30.45 -9.40
CA GLY A 250 1.72 -29.79 -10.05
C GLY A 250 2.02 -28.45 -10.74
N ILE A 251 3.23 -27.90 -10.67
CA ILE A 251 3.55 -26.57 -11.27
C ILE A 251 3.33 -26.56 -12.79
N LYS A 252 3.64 -27.66 -13.46
CA LYS A 252 3.41 -27.78 -14.91
C LYS A 252 1.92 -27.73 -15.24
N GLU A 253 1.12 -28.55 -14.56
CA GLU A 253 -0.32 -28.65 -14.76
C GLU A 253 -1.02 -27.34 -14.41
N LEU A 254 -0.64 -26.74 -13.27
CA LEU A 254 -1.15 -25.45 -12.82
C LEU A 254 -0.89 -24.36 -13.85
N CYS A 255 0.32 -24.29 -14.40
CA CYS A 255 0.64 -23.33 -15.45
C CYS A 255 -0.19 -23.54 -16.72
N GLU A 256 -0.46 -24.79 -17.12
CA GLU A 256 -1.28 -25.10 -18.29
C GLU A 256 -2.74 -24.69 -18.05
N ILE A 257 -3.28 -24.95 -16.86
CA ILE A 257 -4.63 -24.57 -16.47
C ILE A 257 -4.79 -23.04 -16.47
N HIS A 258 -3.92 -22.33 -15.75
CA HIS A 258 -3.97 -20.87 -15.64
C HIS A 258 -3.71 -20.18 -16.99
N ALA A 259 -2.77 -20.66 -17.81
CA ALA A 259 -2.54 -20.11 -19.15
C ALA A 259 -3.79 -20.25 -20.05
N GLY A 260 -4.50 -21.37 -19.94
CA GLY A 260 -5.76 -21.59 -20.64
C GLY A 260 -6.90 -20.71 -20.12
N PHE A 261 -7.01 -20.54 -18.81
CA PHE A 261 -7.97 -19.66 -18.17
C PHE A 261 -7.75 -18.19 -18.56
N HIS A 262 -6.51 -17.69 -18.44
CA HIS A 262 -6.09 -16.37 -18.88
C HIS A 262 -6.42 -16.12 -20.37
N SER A 263 -6.16 -17.11 -21.23
CA SER A 263 -6.50 -17.03 -22.66
C SER A 263 -8.00 -16.82 -22.89
N GLN A 264 -8.86 -17.48 -22.11
CA GLN A 264 -10.30 -17.27 -22.19
C GLN A 264 -10.74 -15.93 -21.59
N LEU A 265 -10.16 -15.50 -20.46
CA LEU A 265 -10.41 -14.16 -19.92
C LEU A 265 -10.13 -13.08 -20.98
N ARG A 266 -8.95 -13.13 -21.62
CA ARG A 266 -8.56 -12.20 -22.69
C ARG A 266 -9.52 -12.20 -23.89
N LYS A 267 -10.05 -13.36 -24.27
CA LYS A 267 -11.03 -13.46 -25.37
C LYS A 267 -12.36 -12.82 -25.00
N VAL A 268 -12.83 -13.03 -23.76
CA VAL A 268 -14.13 -12.54 -23.32
C VAL A 268 -14.14 -11.02 -23.14
N VAL A 269 -13.01 -10.43 -22.75
CA VAL A 269 -12.87 -8.97 -22.61
C VAL A 269 -12.53 -8.24 -23.91
N ALA A 270 -12.26 -8.98 -25.00
CA ALA A 270 -11.93 -8.38 -26.29
C ALA A 270 -13.14 -7.62 -26.89
N PRO A 271 -12.91 -6.50 -27.62
CA PRO A 271 -13.99 -5.75 -28.25
C PRO A 271 -14.84 -6.63 -29.18
N GLY A 272 -16.16 -6.59 -29.01
CA GLY A 272 -17.10 -7.36 -29.83
C GLY A 272 -17.39 -8.78 -29.33
N SER A 273 -16.83 -9.21 -28.19
CA SER A 273 -17.22 -10.44 -27.52
C SER A 273 -18.64 -10.35 -26.96
N SER A 274 -19.47 -11.35 -27.24
CA SER A 274 -20.81 -11.51 -26.65
C SER A 274 -20.83 -12.42 -25.42
N ALA A 275 -19.68 -13.03 -25.08
CA ALA A 275 -19.56 -14.02 -24.00
C ALA A 275 -19.55 -13.34 -22.63
N ARG A 276 -20.05 -14.03 -21.60
CA ARG A 276 -20.07 -13.49 -20.23
C ARG A 276 -18.80 -13.87 -19.48
N LEU A 277 -18.19 -12.90 -18.80
CA LEU A 277 -17.01 -13.14 -17.96
C LEU A 277 -17.24 -14.28 -16.94
N SER A 278 -18.44 -14.33 -16.35
CA SER A 278 -18.83 -15.37 -15.38
C SER A 278 -18.78 -16.80 -15.96
N GLU A 279 -19.06 -16.97 -17.25
CA GLU A 279 -19.03 -18.30 -17.89
C GLU A 279 -17.62 -18.86 -17.95
N VAL A 280 -16.60 -17.99 -18.07
CA VAL A 280 -15.19 -18.43 -18.02
C VAL A 280 -14.90 -19.06 -16.66
N PHE A 281 -15.27 -18.41 -15.56
CA PHE A 281 -15.07 -18.97 -14.22
C PHE A 281 -15.79 -20.30 -14.01
N LEU A 282 -17.04 -20.41 -14.45
CA LEU A 282 -17.81 -21.65 -14.34
C LEU A 282 -17.19 -22.79 -15.17
N ASN A 283 -16.69 -22.50 -16.36
CA ASN A 283 -16.10 -23.50 -17.26
C ASN A 283 -14.75 -24.02 -16.78
N TRP A 284 -14.00 -23.21 -16.02
CA TRP A 284 -12.67 -23.57 -15.53
C TRP A 284 -12.66 -24.08 -14.09
N ARG A 285 -13.77 -23.93 -13.36
CA ARG A 285 -13.90 -24.33 -11.95
C ARG A 285 -13.41 -25.75 -11.66
N GLU A 286 -13.85 -26.74 -12.43
CA GLU A 286 -13.51 -28.16 -12.18
C GLU A 286 -12.06 -28.52 -12.55
N LYS A 287 -11.34 -27.60 -13.20
CA LYS A 287 -9.93 -27.79 -13.56
C LYS A 287 -8.98 -27.25 -12.50
N PHE A 288 -9.45 -26.36 -11.63
CA PHE A 288 -8.73 -25.82 -10.48
C PHE A 288 -8.95 -26.70 -9.25
#